data_AF-A0A925CFN7-F1
#
_entry.id   AF-A0A925CFN7-F1
#
_cell.length_a   1.000
_cell.length_b   1.000
_cell.length_c   1.000
_cell.angle_alpha   90.00
_cell.angle_beta   90.00
_cell.angle_gamma   90.00
#
_symmetry.space_group_name_H-M   'P 1'
#
loop_
_entity.id
_entity.type
_entity.pdbx_description
1 polymer ?
#
loop_
_entity_poly.entity_id
_entity_poly.type
_entity_poly.pdbx_seq_one_letter_code
_entity_poly.pdbx_strand_id
1 'polypeptide(L)' 'AYPSLAAVPGTLDLVNIFRKSEDVLPIVEAAITHGAKAIWMQEGVSNEQAAIRARESGLLVVMDRCWLKEHAARSHRG' A
#
# COMPACT_ATOMS: atom_id res chain seq x y z
N ALA A 1 -9.40 -6.69 -15.03
CA ALA A 1 -9.19 -6.47 -13.59
C ALA A 1 -9.07 -7.82 -12.90
N TYR A 2 -8.27 -7.93 -11.85
CA TYR A 2 -8.19 -9.13 -11.00
C TYR A 2 -9.14 -8.99 -9.80
N PRO A 3 -9.76 -10.09 -9.33
CA PRO A 3 -10.70 -10.03 -8.19
C PRO A 3 -10.00 -9.85 -6.83
N SER A 4 -8.71 -10.18 -6.73
CA SER A 4 -7.94 -10.10 -5.48
C SER A 4 -6.44 -10.00 -5.78
N LEU A 5 -5.63 -9.65 -4.76
CA LEU A 5 -4.17 -9.66 -4.86
C LEU A 5 -3.62 -11.06 -5.16
N ALA A 6 -4.23 -12.11 -4.60
CA ALA A 6 -3.83 -13.49 -4.83
C ALA A 6 -3.99 -13.94 -6.29
N ALA A 7 -4.89 -13.31 -7.05
CA ALA A 7 -5.12 -13.62 -8.47
C ALA A 7 -4.15 -12.90 -9.42
N VAL A 8 -3.33 -11.97 -8.91
CA VAL A 8 -2.35 -11.25 -9.74
C VAL A 8 -1.15 -12.16 -9.99
N PRO A 9 -0.71 -12.38 -11.25
CA PRO A 9 0.47 -13.18 -11.52
C PRO A 9 1.77 -12.40 -11.24
N GLY A 10 2.79 -13.10 -10.78
CA GLY A 10 4.13 -12.55 -10.53
C GLY A 10 4.29 -11.95 -9.14
N THR A 11 5.32 -11.11 -8.97
CA THR A 11 5.60 -10.41 -7.71
C THR A 11 5.11 -8.97 -7.77
N LEU A 12 4.60 -8.45 -6.65
CA LEU A 12 4.20 -7.06 -6.54
C LEU A 12 5.30 -6.25 -5.86
N ASP A 13 5.73 -5.14 -6.49
CA ASP A 13 6.61 -4.21 -5.80
C ASP A 13 5.83 -3.30 -4.84
N LEU A 14 4.61 -2.90 -5.23
CA LEU A 14 3.80 -1.92 -4.51
C LEU A 14 2.32 -2.27 -4.57
N VAL A 15 1.65 -2.18 -3.42
CA VAL A 15 0.19 -2.18 -3.32
C VAL A 15 -0.30 -0.78 -2.95
N ASN A 16 -0.96 -0.12 -3.90
CA ASN A 16 -1.52 1.23 -3.73
C ASN A 16 -3.02 1.16 -3.39
N ILE A 17 -3.40 1.63 -2.20
CA ILE A 17 -4.69 1.37 -1.58
C ILE A 17 -5.56 2.62 -1.60
N PHE A 18 -6.67 2.55 -2.34
CA PHE A 18 -7.74 3.57 -2.43
C PHE A 18 -9.02 3.12 -1.69
N ARG A 19 -8.93 2.08 -0.86
CA ARG A 19 -10.06 1.56 -0.08
C ARG A 19 -10.24 2.34 1.21
N LYS A 20 -11.43 2.27 1.82
CA LYS A 20 -11.70 2.88 3.12
C LYS A 20 -10.74 2.31 4.16
N SER A 21 -10.38 3.14 5.14
CA SER A 21 -9.46 2.77 6.23
C SER A 21 -9.84 1.47 6.97
N GLU A 22 -11.14 1.22 7.14
CA GLU A 22 -11.68 0.00 7.77
C GLU A 22 -11.39 -1.28 6.97
N ASP A 23 -11.24 -1.18 5.65
CA ASP A 23 -10.98 -2.31 4.76
C ASP A 23 -9.48 -2.57 4.52
N VAL A 24 -8.59 -1.75 5.07
CA VAL A 24 -7.15 -1.79 4.74
C VAL A 24 -6.46 -3.02 5.30
N LEU A 25 -6.80 -3.44 6.53
CA LEU A 25 -6.12 -4.55 7.19
C LEU A 25 -6.11 -5.86 6.36
N PRO A 26 -7.24 -6.37 5.87
CA PRO A 26 -7.25 -7.59 5.05
C PRO A 26 -6.50 -7.41 3.71
N ILE A 27 -6.43 -6.19 3.16
CA ILE A 27 -5.66 -5.90 1.94
C ILE A 27 -4.16 -5.99 2.23
N VAL A 28 -3.72 -5.46 3.37
CA VAL A 28 -2.32 -5.52 3.79
C VAL A 28 -1.90 -6.95 4.09
N GLU A 29 -2.75 -7.74 4.74
CA GLU A 29 -2.48 -9.17 4.96
C GLU A 29 -2.30 -9.92 3.64
N ALA A 30 -3.19 -9.69 2.66
CA ALA A 30 -3.05 -10.27 1.33
C ALA A 30 -1.78 -9.78 0.60
N ALA A 31 -1.38 -8.52 0.78
CA ALA A 31 -0.15 -7.98 0.22
C ALA A 31 1.10 -8.66 0.81
N ILE A 32 1.11 -8.90 2.12
CA ILE A 32 2.17 -9.64 2.82
C ILE A 32 2.27 -11.06 2.27
N THR A 33 1.15 -11.79 2.19
CA THR A 33 1.13 -13.16 1.65
C THR A 33 1.62 -13.22 0.20
N HIS A 34 1.32 -12.19 -0.60
CA HIS A 34 1.76 -12.11 -1.98
C HIS A 34 3.24 -11.74 -2.15
N GLY A 35 3.93 -11.33 -1.08
CA GLY A 35 5.33 -10.90 -1.13
C GLY A 35 5.51 -9.47 -1.66
N ALA A 36 4.55 -8.58 -1.39
CA ALA A 36 4.69 -7.17 -1.72
C ALA A 36 5.90 -6.53 -0.99
N LYS A 37 6.60 -5.59 -1.64
CA LYS A 37 7.72 -4.87 -0.99
C LYS A 37 7.27 -3.61 -0.26
N ALA A 38 6.17 -3.00 -0.71
CA ALA A 38 5.65 -1.76 -0.14
C ALA A 38 4.12 -1.70 -0.20
N ILE A 39 3.54 -0.99 0.77
CA ILE A 39 2.14 -0.56 0.75
C ILE A 39 2.08 0.97 0.79
N TRP A 40 1.12 1.52 0.05
CA TRP A 40 0.83 2.95 0.05
C TRP A 40 -0.67 3.15 0.27
N MET A 41 -1.03 3.68 1.42
CA MET A 41 -2.40 4.11 1.70
C MET A 41 -2.55 5.55 1.20
N GLN A 42 -3.46 5.77 0.25
CA GLN A 42 -3.65 7.08 -0.37
C GLN A 42 -4.14 8.14 0.64
N GLU A 43 -4.14 9.40 0.20
CA GLU A 43 -4.68 10.52 0.98
C GLU A 43 -6.11 10.20 1.48
N GLY A 44 -6.35 10.41 2.77
CA GLY A 44 -7.59 10.04 3.46
C GLY A 44 -7.70 8.57 3.87
N VAL A 45 -6.70 7.74 3.58
CA VAL A 45 -6.65 6.32 3.96
C VAL A 45 -5.53 6.08 4.97
N SER A 46 -5.91 5.57 6.14
CA SER A 46 -4.99 5.30 7.25
C SER A 46 -5.50 4.16 8.12
N ASN A 47 -4.64 3.18 8.40
CA ASN A 47 -4.94 2.12 9.35
C ASN A 47 -3.66 1.74 10.10
N GLU A 48 -3.56 2.10 11.39
CA GLU A 48 -2.34 1.88 12.17
C GLU A 48 -2.06 0.40 12.42
N GLN A 49 -3.09 -0.40 12.68
CA GLN A 49 -2.94 -1.84 12.88
C GLN A 49 -2.34 -2.50 11.63
N ALA A 50 -2.85 -2.15 10.45
CA ALA A 50 -2.34 -2.64 9.18
C ALA A 50 -0.90 -2.16 8.94
N ALA A 51 -0.58 -0.91 9.28
CA ALA A 51 0.77 -0.36 9.15
C ALA A 51 1.78 -1.06 10.06
N ILE A 52 1.42 -1.36 11.31
CA ILE A 52 2.24 -2.16 12.23
C ILE A 52 2.50 -3.53 11.61
N ARG A 53 1.44 -4.22 11.19
CA ARG A 53 1.53 -5.57 10.61
C ARG A 53 2.42 -5.62 9.35
N ALA A 54 2.31 -4.62 8.48
CA ALA A 54 3.15 -4.48 7.30
C ALA A 54 4.63 -4.28 7.67
N ARG A 55 4.93 -3.38 8.61
CA ARG A 55 6.31 -3.12 9.06
C ARG A 55 6.95 -4.35 9.71
N GLU A 56 6.21 -5.06 10.55
CA GLU A 56 6.66 -6.32 11.17
C GLU A 56 6.99 -7.40 10.12
N SER A 57 6.32 -7.35 8.97
CA SER A 57 6.54 -8.25 7.84
C SER A 57 7.60 -7.74 6.85
N GLY A 58 8.26 -6.62 7.16
CA GLY A 58 9.34 -6.05 6.36
C GLY A 58 8.89 -5.15 5.20
N LEU A 59 7.61 -4.80 5.09
CA LEU A 59 7.11 -3.92 4.04
C LEU A 59 7.43 -2.45 4.36
N LEU A 60 7.75 -1.68 3.32
CA LEU A 60 7.74 -0.22 3.39
C LEU A 60 6.30 0.28 3.49
N VAL A 61 6.04 1.26 4.35
CA VAL A 61 4.69 1.77 4.59
C VAL A 61 4.62 3.28 4.41
N VAL A 62 3.74 3.71 3.52
CA VAL A 62 3.30 5.11 3.40
C VAL A 62 1.81 5.17 3.73
N MET A 63 1.43 6.15 4.55
CA MET A 63 0.04 6.37 4.97
C MET A 63 -0.36 7.82 4.72
N ASP A 64 -1.63 8.03 4.34
CA ASP A 64 -2.23 9.35 4.20
C ASP A 64 -1.40 10.30 3.31
N ARG A 65 -1.01 9.80 2.13
CA ARG A 65 -0.28 10.58 1.12
C ARG A 65 -0.84 10.31 -0.26
N CYS A 66 -0.91 11.33 -1.10
CA CYS A 66 -1.28 11.15 -2.51
C CYS A 66 -0.04 10.89 -3.36
N TRP A 67 -0.03 9.79 -4.13
CA TRP A 67 1.12 9.42 -4.96
C TRP A 67 1.47 10.51 -5.98
N LEU A 68 0.46 11.07 -6.65
CA LEU A 68 0.65 12.10 -7.66
C LEU A 68 1.24 13.39 -7.06
N LYS A 69 0.71 13.84 -5.91
CA LYS A 69 1.20 15.04 -5.22
C LYS A 69 2.65 14.84 -4.76
N GLU A 70 2.96 13.68 -4.19
CA GLU A 70 4.33 13.32 -3.77
C GLU A 70 5.30 13.28 -4.94
N HIS A 71 4.88 12.69 -6.07
CA HIS A 71 5.71 12.65 -7.28
C HIS A 71 5.98 14.05 -7.83
N ALA A 72 4.94 14.88 -8.00
CA ALA A 72 5.08 16.24 -8.49
C ALA A 72 6.00 17.09 -7.59
N ALA A 73 5.82 17.02 -6.27
CA ALA A 73 6.63 17.77 -5.30
C ALA A 73 8.12 17.37 -5.29
N ARG A 74 8.44 16.17 -5.80
CA ARG A 74 9.81 15.66 -5.93
C ARG A 74 10.42 15.95 -7.30
N SER A 75 9.62 15.91 -8.37
CA SER A 75 10.07 16.23 -9.73
C SER A 75 10.44 17.70 -9.93
N HIS A 76 9.92 18.62 -9.10
CA HIS A 76 10.29 20.04 -9.11
C HIS A 76 11.48 20.40 -8.19
N ARG A 77 12.11 19.44 -7.52
CA ARG A 77 13.34 19.65 -6.74
C ARG A 77 14.61 19.28 -7.53
N GLY A 78 14.55 19.40 -8.86
CA GLY A 78 15.69 19.29 -9.77
C GLY A 78 16.25 20.66 -10.09
#